data_AF-A0A7S2E2Z6-F1
#
_entry.id   AF-A0A7S2E2Z6-F1
#
_cell.length_a   1.000
_cell.length_b   1.000
_cell.length_c   1.000
_cell.angle_alpha   90.00
_cell.angle_beta   90.00
_cell.angle_gamma   90.00
#
_symmetry.space_group_name_H-M   'P 1'
#
loop_
_entity.id
_entity.type
_entity.pdbx_description
1 polymer ?
#
loop_
_entity_poly.entity_id
_entity_poly.type
_entity_poly.pdbx_seq_one_letter_code
_entity_poly.pdbx_strand_id
1 'polypeptide(L)'
;EGLTIPSNSAQHTLMQWKGRPRAVLIVAKPGDRLVLATVQDMAAWLSSQGMVVVLEPQLLADQPDLKNTLKGARTFSRGDKLEKSIDLVITVGGDGTLTW
;
A
#
# COMPACT_ATOMS: atom_id res chain seq x y z
N GLU A 1 27.90 -9.30 36.82
CA GLU A 1 27.89 -8.00 36.11
C GLU A 1 26.86 -8.10 35.00
N GLY A 2 25.79 -7.30 35.07
CA GLY A 2 24.65 -7.41 34.15
C GLY A 2 24.94 -6.71 32.82
N LEU A 3 24.60 -7.37 31.71
CA LEU A 3 24.63 -6.78 30.38
C LEU A 3 23.64 -5.62 30.32
N THR A 4 24.15 -4.39 30.31
CA THR A 4 23.40 -3.19 29.96
C THR A 4 23.16 -3.18 28.46
N ILE A 5 21.92 -3.44 28.04
CA ILE A 5 21.50 -3.24 26.65
C ILE A 5 21.49 -1.71 26.42
N PRO A 6 22.30 -1.17 25.50
CA PRO A 6 22.24 0.24 25.19
C PRO A 6 20.83 0.55 24.67
N SER A 7 20.15 1.52 25.24
CA SER A 7 18.90 2.02 24.70
C SER A 7 19.18 2.54 23.30
N ASN A 8 18.83 1.77 22.27
CA ASN A 8 18.81 2.25 20.91
C ASN A 8 17.71 3.32 20.87
N SER A 9 18.06 4.59 21.09
CA SER A 9 17.17 5.71 20.84
C SER A 9 17.04 5.83 19.33
N ALA A 10 16.22 4.96 18.75
CA ALA A 10 15.85 5.04 17.36
C ALA A 10 15.37 6.48 17.11
N GLN A 11 16.10 7.21 16.27
CA GLN A 11 15.75 8.57 15.89
C GLN A 11 14.51 8.47 15.01
N HIS A 12 13.33 8.59 15.63
CA HIS A 12 12.07 8.53 14.91
C HIS A 12 11.80 9.91 14.31
N THR A 13 11.80 9.99 12.99
CA THR A 13 11.23 11.14 12.29
C THR A 13 9.72 10.94 12.22
N LEU A 14 8.95 11.87 12.79
CA LEU A 14 7.49 11.82 12.76
C LEU A 14 6.97 12.33 11.42
N MET A 15 6.23 11.51 10.69
CA MET A 15 5.46 11.95 9.54
C MET A 15 4.11 12.50 10.00
N GLN A 16 3.81 13.74 9.61
CA GLN A 16 2.52 14.37 9.87
C GLN A 16 1.92 14.89 8.56
N TRP A 17 0.66 14.53 8.31
CA TRP A 17 -0.10 15.04 7.18
C TRP A 17 -0.62 16.45 7.48
N LYS A 18 -0.38 17.41 6.57
CA LYS A 18 -0.98 18.75 6.66
C LYS A 18 -2.47 18.76 6.32
N GLY A 19 -2.93 17.76 5.57
CA GLY A 19 -4.33 17.55 5.21
C GLY A 19 -4.57 16.07 4.96
N ARG A 20 -5.84 15.65 4.89
CA ARG A 20 -6.19 14.24 4.70
C ARG A 20 -5.58 13.70 3.39
N PRO A 21 -4.82 12.59 3.41
CA PRO A 21 -4.35 11.95 2.18
C PRO A 21 -5.55 11.48 1.36
N ARG A 22 -5.45 11.61 0.04
CA ARG A 22 -6.54 11.37 -0.90
C ARG A 22 -6.33 10.11 -1.73
N ALA A 23 -5.10 9.80 -2.09
CA ALA A 23 -4.78 8.66 -2.95
C ALA A 23 -3.66 7.80 -2.36
N VAL A 24 -3.87 6.49 -2.40
CA VAL A 24 -2.94 5.49 -1.88
C VAL A 24 -2.64 4.46 -2.95
N LEU A 25 -1.36 4.16 -3.15
CA LEU A 25 -0.91 3.05 -3.99
C LEU A 25 -0.62 1.87 -3.08
N ILE A 26 -1.19 0.71 -3.40
CA ILE A 26 -0.84 -0.56 -2.76
C ILE A 26 -0.01 -1.38 -3.74
N VAL A 27 1.20 -1.75 -3.31
CA VAL A 27 2.11 -2.65 -4.03
C VAL A 27 2.18 -3.96 -3.27
N ALA A 28 1.96 -5.08 -3.94
CA ALA A 28 1.76 -6.36 -3.28
C ALA A 28 2.66 -7.45 -3.86
N LYS A 29 3.21 -8.29 -2.99
CA LYS A 29 3.92 -9.50 -3.44
C LYS A 29 2.96 -10.38 -4.28
N PRO A 30 3.32 -10.71 -5.54
CA PRO A 30 2.45 -11.52 -6.39
C PRO A 30 2.41 -12.99 -5.93
N GLY A 31 1.31 -13.67 -6.27
CA GLY A 31 1.16 -15.12 -6.07
C GLY A 31 0.94 -15.59 -4.62
N ASP A 32 0.88 -14.68 -3.64
CA ASP A 32 0.67 -15.01 -2.24
C ASP A 32 -0.79 -14.73 -1.83
N ARG A 33 -1.53 -15.79 -1.46
CA ARG A 33 -2.96 -15.69 -1.14
C ARG A 33 -3.24 -14.90 0.14
N LEU A 34 -2.34 -14.95 1.12
CA LEU A 34 -2.52 -14.20 2.37
C LEU A 34 -2.29 -12.71 2.14
N VAL A 35 -1.27 -12.39 1.33
CA VAL A 35 -1.04 -11.01 0.87
C VAL A 35 -2.25 -10.50 0.09
N LEU A 36 -2.80 -11.30 -0.83
CA LEU A 36 -3.97 -10.92 -1.60
C LEU A 36 -5.20 -10.62 -0.72
N ALA A 37 -5.51 -11.49 0.24
CA ALA A 37 -6.60 -11.27 1.19
C ALA A 37 -6.38 -9.98 2.00
N THR A 38 -5.14 -9.75 2.44
CA THR A 38 -4.76 -8.52 3.16
C THR A 38 -4.98 -7.27 2.29
N VAL A 39 -4.56 -7.31 1.02
CA VAL A 39 -4.76 -6.21 0.07
C VAL A 39 -6.25 -5.94 -0.15
N GLN A 40 -7.09 -6.98 -0.22
CA GLN A 40 -8.54 -6.83 -0.35
C GLN A 40 -9.14 -6.10 0.85
N ASP A 41 -8.83 -6.56 2.05
CA ASP A 41 -9.34 -5.96 3.29
C ASP A 41 -8.88 -4.50 3.43
N MET A 42 -7.60 -4.23 3.17
CA MET A 42 -7.03 -2.88 3.23
C MET A 42 -7.65 -1.96 2.18
N ALA A 43 -7.77 -2.41 0.94
CA ALA A 43 -8.37 -1.61 -0.13
C ALA A 43 -9.84 -1.29 0.17
N ALA A 44 -10.62 -2.27 0.62
CA ALA A 44 -12.01 -2.05 1.02
C ALA A 44 -12.12 -1.04 2.16
N TRP A 45 -11.28 -1.17 3.19
CA TRP A 45 -11.25 -0.23 4.31
C TRP A 45 -10.84 1.17 3.85
N LEU A 46 -9.74 1.34 3.11
CA LEU A 46 -9.28 2.64 2.62
C LEU A 46 -10.31 3.34 1.73
N SER A 47 -10.98 2.57 0.84
CA SER A 47 -12.08 3.09 0.04
C SER A 47 -13.28 3.52 0.91
N SER A 48 -13.61 2.78 1.97
CA SER A 48 -14.65 3.19 2.94
C SER A 48 -14.29 4.50 3.67
N GLN A 49 -12.98 4.78 3.81
CA GLN A 49 -12.46 6.06 4.29
C GLN A 49 -12.39 7.12 3.17
N GLY A 50 -13.06 6.94 2.03
CA GLY A 50 -13.10 7.92 0.95
C GLY A 50 -11.77 8.18 0.26
N MET A 51 -10.79 7.28 0.40
CA MET A 51 -9.52 7.36 -0.32
C MET A 51 -9.63 6.68 -1.68
N VAL A 52 -8.93 7.24 -2.66
CA VAL A 52 -8.72 6.61 -3.97
C VAL A 52 -7.64 5.55 -3.82
N VAL A 53 -8.05 4.28 -3.94
CA VAL A 53 -7.10 3.16 -3.91
C VAL A 53 -6.60 2.91 -5.33
N VAL A 54 -5.28 2.89 -5.49
CA VAL A 54 -4.59 2.59 -6.73
C VAL A 54 -3.87 1.26 -6.55
N LEU A 55 -4.05 0.34 -7.50
CA LEU A 55 -3.47 -0.99 -7.50
C LEU A 55 -2.59 -1.19 -8.73
N GLU A 56 -1.68 -2.16 -8.64
CA GLU A 56 -0.89 -2.60 -9.78
C GLU A 56 -1.77 -3.25 -10.86
N PRO A 57 -1.58 -2.91 -12.15
CA PRO A 57 -2.33 -3.53 -13.24
C PRO A 57 -2.25 -5.06 -13.25
N GLN A 58 -1.07 -5.60 -12.95
CA GLN A 58 -0.84 -7.05 -12.92
C GLN A 58 -1.70 -7.73 -11.85
N LEU A 59 -1.91 -7.09 -10.70
CA LEU A 59 -2.75 -7.66 -9.63
C LEU A 59 -4.19 -7.87 -10.09
N LEU A 60 -4.77 -6.91 -10.84
CA LEU A 60 -6.10 -7.10 -11.44
C LEU A 60 -6.10 -8.10 -12.59
N ALA A 61 -5.02 -8.19 -13.36
CA ALA A 61 -4.91 -9.19 -14.43
C ALA A 61 -4.89 -10.61 -13.86
N ASP A 62 -4.18 -10.83 -12.76
CA ASP A 62 -4.06 -12.11 -12.08
C ASP A 62 -5.32 -12.47 -11.28
N GLN A 63 -6.09 -11.48 -10.86
CA GLN A 63 -7.29 -11.64 -10.03
C GLN A 63 -8.45 -10.76 -10.55
N PRO A 64 -9.08 -11.12 -11.68
CA PRO A 64 -10.11 -10.29 -12.31
C PRO A 64 -11.30 -9.96 -11.40
N ASP A 65 -11.64 -10.88 -10.50
CA ASP A 65 -12.76 -10.73 -9.56
C ASP A 65 -12.53 -9.61 -8.53
N LEU A 66 -11.28 -9.20 -8.28
CA LEU A 66 -10.96 -8.06 -7.41
C LEU A 66 -11.70 -6.79 -7.83
N LYS A 67 -11.91 -6.59 -9.13
CA LYS A 67 -12.58 -5.40 -9.65
C LYS A 67 -14.02 -5.28 -9.15
N ASN A 68 -14.68 -6.41 -8.92
CA ASN A 68 -16.05 -6.46 -8.41
C ASN A 68 -16.09 -6.24 -6.88
N THR A 69 -15.08 -6.76 -6.18
CA THR A 69 -14.95 -6.66 -4.72
C THR A 69 -14.51 -5.26 -4.28
N LEU A 70 -13.58 -4.64 -5.01
CA LEU A 70 -12.97 -3.35 -4.66
C LEU A 70 -13.59 -2.20 -5.45
N LYS A 71 -14.89 -1.96 -5.20
CA LYS A 71 -15.61 -0.83 -5.82
C LYS A 71 -14.96 0.50 -5.44
N GLY A 72 -14.30 1.13 -6.41
CA GLY A 72 -13.60 2.41 -6.22
C GLY A 72 -12.07 2.30 -6.29
N ALA A 73 -11.52 1.09 -6.30
CA ALA A 73 -10.12 0.89 -6.66
C ALA A 73 -9.94 1.05 -8.17
N ARG A 74 -8.81 1.62 -8.58
CA ARG A 74 -8.38 1.73 -9.98
C ARG A 74 -6.97 1.21 -10.15
N THR A 75 -6.57 0.94 -11.37
CA THR A 75 -5.16 0.75 -11.71
C THR A 75 -4.57 2.04 -12.28
N PHE A 76 -3.26 1.98 -12.56
CA PHE A 76 -2.54 3.03 -13.27
C PHE A 76 -1.99 2.53 -14.60
N SER A 77 -1.50 3.45 -15.40
CA SER A 77 -0.96 3.25 -16.74
C SER A 77 0.33 4.06 -16.90
N ARG A 78 1.04 3.86 -18.01
CA ARG A 78 2.28 4.61 -18.31
C ARG A 78 2.07 6.13 -18.41
N GLY A 79 0.84 6.59 -18.67
CA GLY A 79 0.53 8.01 -18.75
C GLY A 79 0.27 8.67 -17.39
N ASP A 80 0.04 7.89 -16.34
CA ASP A 80 -0.21 8.40 -14.99
C ASP A 80 1.08 8.91 -14.35
N LYS A 81 1.03 10.11 -13.76
CA LYS A 81 2.13 10.69 -12.97
C LYS A 81 1.93 10.35 -11.51
N LEU A 82 2.28 9.12 -11.12
CA LEU A 82 2.05 8.61 -9.76
C LEU A 82 2.77 9.43 -8.70
N GLU A 83 3.98 9.88 -8.99
CA GLU A 83 4.81 10.70 -8.10
C GLU A 83 4.18 12.06 -7.73
N LYS A 84 3.17 12.49 -8.50
CA LYS A 84 2.43 13.74 -8.27
C LYS A 84 1.02 13.51 -7.74
N SER A 85 0.53 12.27 -7.76
CA SER A 85 -0.89 11.96 -7.52
C SER A 85 -1.12 10.93 -6.43
N ILE A 86 -0.08 10.27 -5.92
CA ILE A 86 -0.13 9.37 -4.79
C ILE A 86 0.42 10.07 -3.56
N ASP A 87 -0.35 10.06 -2.47
CA ASP A 87 0.07 10.65 -1.20
C ASP A 87 0.86 9.64 -0.36
N LEU A 88 0.43 8.38 -0.38
CA LEU A 88 1.00 7.29 0.41
C LEU A 88 1.18 6.02 -0.45
N VAL A 89 2.32 5.36 -0.30
CA VAL A 89 2.54 4.01 -0.83
C VAL A 89 2.55 3.03 0.32
N ILE A 90 1.78 1.95 0.19
CA ILE A 90 1.77 0.83 1.13
C ILE A 90 2.29 -0.40 0.40
N THR A 91 3.35 -1.00 0.93
CA THR A 91 3.88 -2.26 0.43
C THR A 91 3.40 -3.40 1.34
N VAL A 92 2.86 -4.46 0.73
CA VAL A 92 2.40 -5.67 1.44
C VAL A 92 3.19 -6.87 0.93
N GLY A 93 4.14 -7.32 1.74
CA GLY A 93 5.10 -8.36 1.35
C GLY A 93 6.34 -8.36 2.23
N GLY A 94 7.49 -8.72 1.65
CA GLY A 94 8.80 -8.67 2.30
C GLY A 94 9.69 -7.57 1.71
N ASP A 95 10.99 -7.59 2.03
CA ASP A 95 11.94 -6.53 1.65
C ASP A 95 11.97 -6.24 0.14
N GLY A 96 11.82 -7.27 -0.70
CA GLY A 96 11.81 -7.13 -2.16
C GLY A 96 10.62 -6.32 -2.72
N THR A 97 9.56 -6.11 -1.93
CA THR A 97 8.41 -5.29 -2.33
C THR A 97 8.72 -3.79 -2.24
N LEU A 98 9.72 -3.38 -1.46
CA LEU A 98 10.16 -1.98 -1.35
C LEU A 98 11.19 -1.59 -2.41
N THR A 99 11.91 -2.55 -2.98
CA THR A 99 12.97 -2.32 -3.98
C THR A 99 12.49 -2.43 -5.42
N TRP A 100 11.17 -2.47 -5.62
CA TRP A 100 10.54 -2.71 -6.92
C TRP A 100 10.44 -1.43 -7.75
#